data_AF-A0A2Z6QIQ6-F1
#
_entry.id   AF-A0A2Z6QIQ6-F1
#
_cell.length_a   1.000
_cell.length_b   1.000
_cell.length_c   1.000
_cell.angle_alpha   90.00
_cell.angle_beta   90.00
_cell.angle_gamma   90.00
#
_symmetry.space_group_name_H-M   'P 1'
#
loop_
_entity.id
_entity.type
_entity.pdbx_description
1 polymer ?
#
loop_
_entity_poly.entity_id
_entity_poly.type
_entity_poly.pdbx_seq_one_letter_code
_entity_poly.pdbx_strand_id
1 'polypeptide(L)'
;MKDLEEDRVYVIRKVISNCNGHPKTLEKFCEVLNDDIALKTDHLASLTERLATNLQPSLGRISLSVVKMALLENEESLTCEIETPTGTSTLKDLISFGMYVNSLTSVNETLNVDTTLSLIALQHFYASSKVKQSEDASAISMILKRLLDEEFLFEQEVLDGKLFKRFHRNWELLYRELRKNTIVDPIIYMIFLRI
;
A
#
# COMPACT_ATOMS: atom_id res chain seq x y z
N MET A 1 -16.28 -1.07 30.78
CA MET A 1 -14.92 -0.50 30.90
C MET A 1 -13.86 -1.47 30.36
N LYS A 2 -14.23 -2.33 29.40
CA LYS A 2 -13.37 -3.38 28.83
C LYS A 2 -12.83 -3.01 27.43
N ASP A 3 -13.25 -1.91 26.82
CA ASP A 3 -13.10 -1.73 25.37
C ASP A 3 -12.01 -0.74 24.91
N LEU A 4 -11.54 0.20 25.73
CA LEU A 4 -10.57 1.21 25.25
C LEU A 4 -9.14 0.66 25.06
N GLU A 5 -8.74 -0.34 25.85
CA GLU A 5 -7.43 -1.00 25.68
C GLU A 5 -7.47 -2.03 24.54
N GLU A 6 -8.56 -2.78 24.37
CA GLU A 6 -8.72 -3.74 23.28
C GLU A 6 -8.77 -3.02 21.92
N ASP A 7 -9.51 -1.91 21.81
CA ASP A 7 -9.55 -1.07 20.61
C ASP A 7 -8.17 -0.49 20.25
N ARG A 8 -7.39 -0.09 21.26
CA ARG A 8 -6.02 0.41 21.05
C ARG A 8 -5.06 -0.66 20.59
N VAL A 9 -5.10 -1.83 21.23
CA VAL A 9 -4.30 -2.98 20.80
C VAL A 9 -4.66 -3.37 19.37
N TYR A 10 -5.94 -3.31 19.01
CA TYR A 10 -6.40 -3.50 17.64
C TYR A 10 -5.78 -2.48 16.67
N VAL A 11 -5.88 -1.18 16.97
CA VAL A 11 -5.30 -0.12 16.13
C VAL A 11 -3.80 -0.31 15.93
N ILE A 12 -3.04 -0.57 17.01
CA ILE A 12 -1.60 -0.78 16.94
C ILE A 12 -1.25 -2.02 16.10
N ARG A 13 -1.94 -3.16 16.34
CA ARG A 13 -1.73 -4.38 15.54
C ARG A 13 -2.06 -4.16 14.07
N LYS A 14 -3.12 -3.41 13.78
CA LYS A 14 -3.51 -3.09 12.41
C LYS A 14 -2.46 -2.22 11.73
N VAL A 15 -1.91 -1.20 12.40
CA VAL A 15 -0.80 -0.42 11.81
C VAL A 15 0.45 -1.28 11.60
N ILE A 16 0.82 -2.17 12.53
CA ILE A 16 1.94 -3.11 12.34
C ILE A 16 1.70 -4.00 11.12
N SER A 17 0.48 -4.54 10.96
CA SER A 17 0.10 -5.31 9.78
C SER A 17 0.19 -4.48 8.50
N ASN A 18 -0.26 -3.22 8.56
CA ASN A 18 -0.23 -2.28 7.45
C ASN A 18 1.21 -1.86 7.06
N CYS A 19 2.18 -1.97 7.97
CA CYS A 19 3.62 -1.85 7.69
C CYS A 19 4.19 -3.04 6.92
N ASN A 20 3.41 -4.12 6.76
CA ASN A 20 3.78 -5.36 6.08
C ASN A 20 5.12 -5.94 6.57
N GLY A 21 5.42 -5.76 7.87
CA GLY A 21 6.61 -6.33 8.52
C GLY A 21 7.97 -5.71 8.16
N HIS A 22 8.04 -4.63 7.38
CA HIS A 22 9.32 -4.07 6.96
C HIS A 22 10.09 -3.42 8.13
N PRO A 23 11.35 -3.81 8.44
CA PRO A 23 12.06 -3.37 9.64
C PRO A 23 12.18 -1.85 9.80
N LYS A 24 12.50 -1.11 8.72
CA LYS A 24 12.60 0.37 8.78
C LYS A 24 11.24 1.04 9.04
N THR A 25 10.17 0.45 8.53
CA THR A 25 8.80 0.96 8.70
C THR A 25 8.33 0.71 10.13
N LEU A 26 8.68 -0.45 10.69
CA LEU A 26 8.44 -0.79 12.08
C LEU A 26 9.26 0.07 13.05
N GLU A 27 10.54 0.34 12.74
CA GLU A 27 11.40 1.23 13.54
C GLU A 27 10.79 2.65 13.64
N LYS A 28 10.40 3.23 12.49
CA LYS A 28 9.71 4.53 12.48
C LYS A 28 8.34 4.49 13.13
N PHE A 29 7.63 3.38 13.05
CA PHE A 29 6.39 3.21 13.79
C PHE A 29 6.62 3.20 15.30
N CYS A 30 7.67 2.54 15.80
CA CYS A 30 8.06 2.60 17.20
C CYS A 30 8.43 4.02 17.66
N GLU A 31 9.11 4.81 16.82
CA GLU A 31 9.37 6.23 17.11
C GLU A 31 8.07 7.03 17.25
N VAL A 32 7.10 6.83 16.33
CA VAL A 32 5.77 7.48 16.41
C VAL A 32 5.00 7.04 17.66
N LEU A 33 5.13 5.77 18.06
CA LEU A 33 4.50 5.26 19.28
C LEU A 33 5.16 5.80 20.56
N ASN A 34 6.45 6.18 20.53
CA ASN A 34 7.10 6.80 21.68
C ASN A 34 6.57 8.22 21.97
N ASP A 35 5.75 8.80 21.08
CA ASP A 35 4.97 10.00 21.37
C ASP A 35 3.71 9.61 22.17
N ASP A 36 3.79 9.87 23.48
CA ASP A 36 2.81 9.47 24.50
C ASP A 36 1.41 10.09 24.29
N ILE A 37 1.29 11.12 23.45
CA ILE A 37 0.02 11.74 23.04
C ILE A 37 -0.60 10.95 21.89
N ALA A 38 0.20 10.59 20.87
CA ALA A 38 -0.24 9.81 19.71
C ALA A 38 -0.93 8.51 20.13
N LEU A 39 -0.28 7.81 21.07
CA LEU A 39 -0.71 6.53 21.59
C LEU A 39 -2.01 6.62 22.40
N LYS A 40 -2.37 7.84 22.87
CA LYS A 40 -3.56 8.09 23.68
C LYS A 40 -4.76 8.59 22.90
N THR A 41 -4.55 9.32 21.80
CA THR A 41 -5.63 10.02 21.11
C THR A 41 -5.84 9.61 19.66
N ASP A 42 -4.83 9.01 19.02
CA ASP A 42 -4.90 8.79 17.58
C ASP A 42 -5.72 7.54 17.28
N HIS A 43 -6.72 7.72 16.42
CA HIS A 43 -7.41 6.63 15.74
C HIS A 43 -6.56 6.15 14.55
N LEU A 44 -6.90 4.99 13.99
CA LEU A 44 -6.12 4.32 12.93
C LEU A 44 -5.68 5.26 11.80
N ALA A 45 -6.59 6.09 11.28
CA ALA A 45 -6.28 7.00 10.18
C ALA A 45 -5.23 8.05 10.56
N SER A 46 -5.39 8.69 11.73
CA SER A 46 -4.44 9.70 12.23
C SER A 46 -3.05 9.11 12.51
N LEU A 47 -3.00 7.90 13.09
CA LEU A 47 -1.73 7.22 13.37
C LEU A 47 -1.02 6.82 12.07
N THR A 48 -1.77 6.37 11.07
CA THR A 48 -1.20 6.01 9.75
C THR A 48 -0.70 7.24 9.00
N GLU A 49 -1.38 8.39 9.10
CA GLU A 49 -0.94 9.66 8.52
C GLU A 49 0.34 10.20 9.18
N ARG A 50 0.42 10.17 10.51
CA ARG A 50 1.64 10.55 11.24
C ARG A 50 2.81 9.64 10.87
N LEU A 51 2.57 8.34 10.75
CA LEU A 51 3.59 7.39 10.29
C LEU A 51 4.04 7.69 8.86
N ALA A 52 3.12 7.92 7.92
CA ALA A 52 3.45 8.30 6.55
C ALA A 52 4.27 9.60 6.48
N THR A 53 3.96 10.57 7.34
CA THR A 53 4.71 11.83 7.45
C THR A 53 6.13 11.62 7.96
N ASN A 54 6.33 10.80 9.00
CA ASN A 54 7.66 10.48 9.51
C ASN A 54 8.49 9.65 8.53
N LEU A 55 7.82 8.86 7.69
CA LEU A 55 8.44 8.07 6.63
C LEU A 55 8.64 8.86 5.33
N GLN A 56 8.20 10.12 5.24
CA GLN A 56 8.22 10.92 4.01
C GLN A 56 9.61 10.97 3.32
N PRO A 57 10.76 11.04 4.03
CA PRO A 57 12.07 10.93 3.37
C PRO A 57 12.30 9.61 2.64
N SER A 58 11.76 8.50 3.15
CA SER A 58 11.84 7.16 2.56
C SER A 58 10.75 6.92 1.50
N LEU A 59 9.54 7.44 1.72
CA LEU A 59 8.38 7.28 0.84
C LEU A 59 8.33 8.31 -0.30
N GLY A 60 9.12 9.38 -0.23
CA GLY A 60 9.22 10.42 -1.27
C GLY A 60 9.67 9.92 -2.64
N ARG A 61 10.11 8.66 -2.72
CA ARG A 61 10.48 7.96 -3.94
C ARG A 61 9.32 7.20 -4.60
N ILE A 62 8.15 7.14 -3.97
CA ILE A 62 6.98 6.43 -4.54
C ILE A 62 6.40 7.24 -5.69
N SER A 63 6.60 6.76 -6.91
CA SER A 63 5.99 7.24 -8.15
C SER A 63 4.83 6.34 -8.58
N LEU A 64 4.11 6.78 -9.61
CA LEU A 64 3.09 5.95 -10.26
C LEU A 64 3.66 4.64 -10.80
N SER A 65 4.89 4.65 -11.36
CA SER A 65 5.56 3.43 -11.85
C SER A 65 5.79 2.42 -10.73
N VAL A 66 6.23 2.89 -9.54
CA VAL A 66 6.42 2.05 -8.35
C VAL A 66 5.09 1.41 -7.91
N VAL A 67 4.02 2.21 -7.82
CA VAL A 67 2.68 1.72 -7.47
C VAL A 67 2.18 0.69 -8.47
N LYS A 68 2.39 0.95 -9.75
CA LYS A 68 1.95 0.11 -10.85
C LYS A 68 2.67 -1.23 -10.87
N MET A 69 3.97 -1.23 -10.61
CA MET A 69 4.77 -2.44 -10.48
C MET A 69 4.26 -3.33 -9.34
N ALA A 70 4.00 -2.75 -8.17
CA ALA A 70 3.55 -3.50 -7.01
C ALA A 70 2.16 -4.13 -7.17
N LEU A 71 1.25 -3.41 -7.85
CA LEU A 71 -0.18 -3.77 -7.90
C LEU A 71 -0.54 -4.65 -9.10
N LEU A 72 0.36 -4.80 -10.08
CA LEU A 72 0.14 -5.67 -11.22
C LEU A 72 0.63 -7.11 -11.00
N GLU A 73 1.20 -7.41 -9.83
CA GLU A 73 1.62 -8.76 -9.39
C GLU A 73 2.47 -9.51 -10.43
N ASN A 74 3.33 -8.79 -11.13
CA ASN A 74 4.31 -9.40 -12.02
C ASN A 74 5.62 -9.60 -11.25
N GLU A 75 6.25 -10.76 -11.43
CA GLU A 75 7.64 -10.97 -11.00
C GLU A 75 8.56 -10.01 -11.77
N GLU A 76 9.38 -9.26 -11.05
CA GLU A 76 10.27 -8.26 -11.64
C GLU A 76 11.72 -8.47 -11.20
N SER A 77 12.66 -8.20 -12.10
CA SER A 77 14.08 -8.31 -11.79
C SER A 77 14.51 -7.27 -10.75
N LEU A 78 15.33 -7.69 -9.79
CA LEU A 78 16.01 -6.84 -8.82
C LEU A 78 16.86 -5.74 -9.48
N THR A 79 17.33 -5.97 -10.71
CA THR A 79 18.08 -4.99 -11.50
C THR A 79 17.18 -4.11 -12.37
N CYS A 80 15.85 -4.28 -12.32
CA CYS A 80 14.91 -3.44 -13.05
C CYS A 80 15.05 -1.99 -12.59
N GLU A 81 15.26 -1.09 -13.55
CA GLU A 81 15.39 0.34 -13.30
C GLU A 81 14.02 0.99 -13.31
N ILE A 82 13.73 1.74 -12.25
CA ILE A 82 12.44 2.39 -12.05
C ILE A 82 12.66 3.88 -11.89
N GLU A 83 11.93 4.66 -12.68
CA GLU A 83 11.91 6.11 -12.54
C GLU A 83 11.16 6.51 -11.27
N THR A 84 11.85 7.23 -10.38
CA THR A 84 11.30 7.81 -9.16
C THR A 84 11.35 9.35 -9.24
N PRO A 85 10.63 10.07 -8.36
CA PRO A 85 10.72 11.53 -8.29
C PRO A 85 12.14 12.05 -7.98
N THR A 86 13.00 11.20 -7.44
CA THR A 86 14.39 11.54 -7.07
C THR A 86 15.43 11.05 -8.09
N GLY A 87 14.99 10.51 -9.23
CA GLY A 87 15.84 9.90 -10.26
C GLY A 87 15.59 8.41 -10.42
N THR A 88 16.45 7.72 -11.17
CA THR A 88 16.36 6.28 -11.39
C THR A 88 16.86 5.50 -10.16
N SER A 89 16.21 4.41 -9.82
CA SER A 89 16.65 3.49 -8.77
C SER A 89 16.37 2.05 -9.20
N THR A 90 17.22 1.11 -8.79
CA THR A 90 16.94 -0.31 -9.05
C THR A 90 15.88 -0.82 -8.09
N LEU A 91 15.14 -1.86 -8.47
CA LEU A 91 14.19 -2.50 -7.57
C LEU A 91 14.85 -2.96 -6.25
N LYS A 92 16.08 -3.46 -6.33
CA LYS A 92 16.90 -3.81 -5.16
C LYS A 92 17.12 -2.62 -4.22
N ASP A 93 17.40 -1.44 -4.76
CA ASP A 93 17.58 -0.22 -3.95
C ASP A 93 16.28 0.16 -3.25
N LEU A 94 15.15 0.09 -3.96
CA LEU A 94 13.84 0.45 -3.42
C LEU A 94 13.37 -0.52 -2.31
N ILE A 95 13.65 -1.82 -2.45
CA ILE A 95 13.47 -2.81 -1.37
C ILE A 95 14.36 -2.46 -0.17
N SER A 96 15.64 -2.14 -0.42
CA SER A 96 16.58 -1.77 0.65
C SER A 96 16.17 -0.50 1.40
N PHE A 97 15.42 0.41 0.76
CA PHE A 97 14.83 1.59 1.39
C PHE A 97 13.54 1.31 2.15
N GLY A 98 12.96 0.12 2.03
CA GLY A 98 11.70 -0.24 2.68
C GLY A 98 10.46 0.27 1.98
N MET A 99 10.57 0.57 0.69
CA MET A 99 9.43 0.97 -0.12
C MET A 99 8.61 -0.25 -0.50
N TYR A 100 9.26 -1.33 -0.90
CA TYR A 100 8.64 -2.62 -1.20
C TYR A 100 8.88 -3.62 -0.07
N VAL A 101 7.93 -4.54 0.10
CA VAL A 101 8.13 -5.76 0.87
C VAL A 101 8.30 -6.91 -0.12
N ASN A 102 9.43 -7.59 0.04
CA ASN A 102 9.79 -8.75 -0.74
C ASN A 102 9.13 -9.98 -0.10
N SER A 103 8.15 -10.58 -0.77
CA SER A 103 7.79 -11.97 -0.49
C SER A 103 8.81 -12.84 -1.23
N LEU A 104 9.98 -13.06 -0.61
CA LEU A 104 11.01 -13.93 -1.18
C LEU A 104 10.41 -15.32 -1.42
N THR A 105 10.19 -15.67 -2.70
CA THR A 105 9.87 -17.03 -3.11
C THR A 105 11.14 -17.88 -3.01
N SER A 106 11.24 -18.63 -1.91
CA SER A 106 12.19 -19.72 -1.60
C SER A 106 13.59 -19.75 -2.25
N VAL A 107 14.60 -19.53 -1.40
CA VAL A 107 15.94 -20.16 -1.25
C VAL A 107 16.96 -20.17 -2.41
N ASN A 108 16.59 -20.04 -3.69
CA ASN A 108 17.59 -20.01 -4.78
C ASN A 108 17.72 -18.62 -5.38
N GLU A 109 18.67 -17.82 -4.88
CA GLU A 109 19.24 -16.61 -5.51
C GLU A 109 18.35 -15.96 -6.59
N THR A 110 17.10 -15.63 -6.24
CA THR A 110 16.13 -15.20 -7.23
C THR A 110 16.48 -13.77 -7.62
N LEU A 111 16.92 -13.61 -8.87
CA LEU A 111 17.10 -12.30 -9.48
C LEU A 111 15.77 -11.57 -9.65
N ASN A 112 14.63 -12.26 -9.51
CA ASN A 112 13.29 -11.70 -9.63
C ASN A 112 12.53 -11.78 -8.31
N VAL A 113 11.62 -10.85 -8.08
CA VAL A 113 10.82 -10.75 -6.85
C VAL A 113 9.40 -10.30 -7.16
N ASP A 114 8.45 -10.84 -6.38
CA ASP A 114 7.11 -10.28 -6.26
C ASP A 114 7.18 -9.07 -5.33
N THR A 115 6.91 -7.90 -5.91
CA THR A 115 6.98 -6.64 -5.17
C THR A 115 5.62 -6.31 -4.59
N THR A 116 5.55 -6.06 -3.29
CA THR A 116 4.32 -5.57 -2.65
C THR A 116 4.58 -4.22 -1.99
N LEU A 117 3.57 -3.36 -1.98
CA LEU A 117 3.62 -2.10 -1.23
C LEU A 117 2.85 -2.25 0.08
N SER A 118 3.38 -1.61 1.12
CA SER A 118 2.65 -1.46 2.37
C SER A 118 1.43 -0.54 2.18
N LEU A 119 0.41 -0.69 3.01
CA LEU A 119 -0.74 0.21 2.98
C LEU A 119 -0.33 1.67 3.21
N ILE A 120 0.66 1.90 4.07
CA ILE A 120 1.22 3.22 4.35
C ILE A 120 1.85 3.84 3.10
N ALA A 121 2.55 3.04 2.29
CA ALA A 121 3.12 3.48 1.03
C ALA A 121 2.03 3.91 0.02
N LEU A 122 0.94 3.16 -0.08
CA LEU A 122 -0.21 3.51 -0.92
C LEU A 122 -0.91 4.79 -0.42
N GLN A 123 -1.06 4.95 0.90
CA GLN A 123 -1.62 6.17 1.49
C GLN A 123 -0.73 7.39 1.25
N HIS A 124 0.58 7.24 1.35
CA HIS A 124 1.54 8.30 1.02
C HIS A 124 1.43 8.68 -0.46
N PHE A 125 1.37 7.71 -1.38
CA PHE A 125 1.17 8.00 -2.80
C PHE A 125 -0.07 8.86 -3.03
N TYR A 126 -1.20 8.50 -2.41
CA TYR A 126 -2.43 9.30 -2.48
C TYR A 126 -2.26 10.73 -1.95
N ALA A 127 -1.62 10.90 -0.79
CA ALA A 127 -1.40 12.22 -0.22
C ALA A 127 -0.53 13.08 -1.16
N SER A 128 0.51 12.50 -1.73
CA SER A 128 1.45 13.19 -2.62
C SER A 128 0.86 13.53 -4.00
N SER A 129 -0.06 12.71 -4.54
CA SER A 129 -0.62 12.92 -5.87
C SER A 129 -1.60 14.11 -5.92
N LYS A 130 -2.09 14.58 -4.77
CA LYS A 130 -2.85 15.84 -4.66
C LYS A 130 -2.02 17.09 -4.97
N VAL A 131 -0.69 17.01 -4.84
CA VAL A 131 0.17 18.21 -4.77
C VAL A 131 0.82 18.55 -6.11
N LYS A 132 1.03 17.61 -7.04
CA LYS A 132 1.53 17.82 -8.43
C LYS A 132 1.82 16.48 -9.13
N GLN A 133 0.81 15.84 -9.74
CA GLN A 133 1.06 14.71 -10.64
C GLN A 133 0.12 14.76 -11.86
N SER A 134 0.42 13.93 -12.87
CA SER A 134 -0.42 13.73 -14.07
C SER A 134 -1.87 13.37 -13.71
N GLU A 135 -2.81 13.66 -14.62
CA GLU A 135 -4.23 13.28 -14.46
C GLU A 135 -4.41 11.79 -14.12
N ASP A 136 -3.62 10.90 -14.73
CA ASP A 136 -3.64 9.45 -14.46
C ASP A 136 -3.32 9.11 -13.00
N ALA A 137 -2.28 9.73 -12.44
CA ALA A 137 -1.89 9.49 -11.05
C ALA A 137 -2.94 10.00 -10.05
N SER A 138 -3.64 11.08 -10.39
CA SER A 138 -4.77 11.60 -9.60
C SER A 138 -5.98 10.66 -9.67
N ALA A 139 -6.30 10.14 -10.86
CA ALA A 139 -7.38 9.18 -11.02
C ALA A 139 -7.10 7.87 -10.25
N ILE A 140 -5.89 7.32 -10.40
CA ILE A 140 -5.46 6.09 -9.72
C ILE A 140 -5.46 6.27 -8.21
N SER A 141 -4.99 7.41 -7.70
CA SER A 141 -4.99 7.65 -6.26
C SER A 141 -6.41 7.77 -5.67
N MET A 142 -7.36 8.33 -6.41
CA MET A 142 -8.75 8.40 -5.98
C MET A 142 -9.40 7.01 -5.92
N ILE A 143 -9.12 6.14 -6.88
CA ILE A 143 -9.64 4.77 -6.87
C ILE A 143 -9.02 3.97 -5.72
N LEU A 144 -7.70 4.09 -5.52
CA LEU A 144 -7.00 3.48 -4.38
C LEU A 144 -7.61 3.94 -3.05
N LYS A 145 -7.83 5.25 -2.87
CA LYS A 145 -8.43 5.76 -1.64
C LYS A 145 -9.79 5.12 -1.34
N ARG A 146 -10.65 4.97 -2.35
CA ARG A 146 -11.95 4.30 -2.18
C ARG A 146 -11.81 2.84 -1.78
N LEU A 147 -10.85 2.11 -2.36
CA LEU A 147 -10.56 0.73 -1.98
C LEU A 147 -10.19 0.61 -0.50
N LEU A 148 -9.28 1.46 -0.05
CA LEU A 148 -8.80 1.44 1.34
C LEU A 148 -9.90 1.82 2.33
N ASP A 149 -10.73 2.81 1.98
CA ASP A 149 -11.86 3.22 2.81
C ASP A 149 -12.92 2.12 2.88
N GLU A 150 -13.17 1.41 1.78
CA GLU A 150 -14.12 0.31 1.76
C GLU A 150 -13.61 -0.91 2.53
N GLU A 151 -12.35 -1.32 2.34
CA GLU A 151 -11.70 -2.40 3.10
C GLU A 151 -11.87 -2.20 4.61
N PHE A 152 -11.62 -0.98 5.09
CA PHE A 152 -11.82 -0.63 6.49
C PHE A 152 -13.27 -0.86 6.97
N LEU A 153 -14.27 -0.58 6.13
CA LEU A 153 -15.68 -0.84 6.44
C LEU A 153 -16.00 -2.34 6.47
N PHE A 154 -15.38 -3.16 5.59
CA PHE A 154 -15.56 -4.63 5.64
C PHE A 154 -15.14 -5.22 6.97
N GLU A 155 -14.04 -4.72 7.53
CA GLU A 155 -13.48 -5.24 8.78
C GLU A 155 -14.35 -4.89 9.99
N GLN A 156 -15.18 -3.85 9.89
CA GLN A 156 -15.98 -3.33 11.01
C GLN A 156 -17.45 -3.75 11.00
N GLU A 157 -18.02 -4.15 9.86
CA GLU A 157 -19.47 -4.37 9.72
C GLU A 157 -19.86 -5.79 9.26
N VAL A 158 -21.10 -6.18 9.59
CA VAL A 158 -21.73 -7.40 9.05
C VAL A 158 -22.16 -7.13 7.61
N LEU A 159 -21.53 -7.84 6.68
CA LEU A 159 -21.60 -7.62 5.24
C LEU A 159 -23.02 -7.82 4.66
N ASP A 160 -23.65 -6.73 4.18
CA ASP A 160 -24.92 -6.78 3.43
C ASP A 160 -24.76 -7.16 1.94
N GLY A 161 -23.55 -7.59 1.55
CA GLY A 161 -23.16 -7.94 0.18
C GLY A 161 -23.06 -6.75 -0.79
N LYS A 162 -23.58 -5.56 -0.45
CA LYS A 162 -23.42 -4.35 -1.29
C LYS A 162 -22.03 -3.78 -1.15
N LEU A 163 -21.49 -3.75 0.07
CA LEU A 163 -20.10 -3.38 0.32
C LEU A 163 -19.18 -4.26 -0.51
N PHE A 164 -19.36 -5.60 -0.45
CA PHE A 164 -18.62 -6.60 -1.25
C PHE A 164 -18.56 -6.24 -2.74
N LYS A 165 -19.71 -6.01 -3.35
CA LYS A 165 -19.79 -5.64 -4.76
C LYS A 165 -19.08 -4.34 -5.10
N ARG A 166 -19.10 -3.34 -4.21
CA ARG A 166 -18.46 -2.05 -4.44
C ARG A 166 -16.94 -2.16 -4.40
N PHE A 167 -16.41 -2.91 -3.43
CA PHE A 167 -14.98 -3.15 -3.28
C PHE A 167 -14.39 -3.82 -4.52
N HIS A 168 -15.02 -4.91 -4.97
CA HIS A 168 -14.60 -5.59 -6.19
C HIS A 168 -14.67 -4.70 -7.43
N ARG A 169 -15.70 -3.85 -7.54
CA ARG A 169 -15.79 -2.88 -8.64
C ARG A 169 -14.63 -1.87 -8.63
N ASN A 170 -14.26 -1.36 -7.45
CA ASN A 170 -13.14 -0.43 -7.35
C ASN A 170 -11.80 -1.11 -7.70
N TRP A 171 -11.63 -2.39 -7.35
CA TRP A 171 -10.46 -3.18 -7.74
C TRP A 171 -10.36 -3.35 -9.26
N GLU A 172 -11.49 -3.67 -9.89
CA GLU A 172 -11.58 -3.76 -11.34
C GLU A 172 -11.23 -2.43 -12.03
N LEU A 173 -11.76 -1.31 -11.53
CA LEU A 173 -11.43 0.02 -12.05
C LEU A 173 -9.94 0.32 -11.91
N LEU A 174 -9.35 0.07 -10.74
CA LEU A 174 -7.93 0.26 -10.51
C LEU A 174 -7.09 -0.54 -11.50
N TYR A 175 -7.41 -1.83 -11.66
CA TYR A 175 -6.70 -2.71 -12.57
C TYR A 175 -6.78 -2.23 -14.02
N ARG A 176 -7.96 -1.79 -14.47
CA ARG A 176 -8.15 -1.23 -15.82
C ARG A 176 -7.33 0.04 -16.03
N GLU A 177 -7.34 0.97 -15.07
CA GLU A 177 -6.57 2.21 -15.14
C GLU A 177 -5.06 1.93 -15.20
N LEU A 178 -4.57 1.02 -14.37
CA LEU A 178 -3.17 0.60 -14.42
C LEU A 178 -2.84 -0.03 -15.79
N ARG A 179 -3.72 -0.81 -16.40
CA ARG A 179 -3.45 -1.46 -17.70
C ARG A 179 -3.72 -0.64 -18.96
N LYS A 180 -4.13 0.63 -18.89
CA LYS A 180 -4.47 1.45 -20.08
C LYS A 180 -3.40 1.54 -21.19
N ASN A 181 -2.15 1.12 -20.94
CA ASN A 181 -1.06 1.09 -21.93
C ASN A 181 -0.64 -0.33 -22.38
N THR A 182 -1.38 -1.38 -22.01
CA THR A 182 -1.11 -2.77 -22.41
C THR A 182 -2.39 -3.40 -22.96
N ILE A 183 -2.37 -3.78 -24.24
CA ILE A 183 -3.43 -4.60 -24.83
C ILE A 183 -3.33 -5.98 -24.18
N VAL A 184 -4.42 -6.52 -23.62
CA VAL A 184 -4.92 -7.92 -23.79
C VAL A 184 -5.96 -8.32 -22.72
N ASP A 185 -7.02 -8.94 -23.24
CA ASP A 185 -8.04 -9.91 -22.77
C ASP A 185 -8.51 -9.94 -21.29
N PRO A 186 -9.81 -9.68 -21.01
CA PRO A 186 -10.44 -9.76 -19.68
C PRO A 186 -10.45 -11.14 -18.99
N ILE A 187 -10.03 -12.22 -19.65
CA ILE A 187 -10.30 -13.59 -19.18
C ILE A 187 -9.44 -14.03 -17.98
N ILE A 188 -8.28 -13.41 -17.73
CA ILE A 188 -7.41 -13.80 -16.59
C ILE A 188 -7.99 -13.37 -15.23
N TYR A 189 -8.89 -12.38 -15.19
CA TYR A 189 -9.49 -11.89 -13.93
C TYR A 189 -10.56 -12.84 -13.34
N MET A 190 -11.03 -13.84 -14.10
CA MET A 190 -12.04 -14.81 -13.61
C MET A 190 -11.47 -15.90 -12.69
N ILE A 191 -10.15 -16.01 -12.51
CA ILE A 191 -9.55 -17.05 -11.66
C ILE A 191 -9.52 -16.65 -10.18
N PHE A 192 -9.50 -15.35 -9.84
CA PHE A 192 -9.54 -14.88 -8.45
C PHE A 192 -10.95 -14.87 -7.82
N LEU A 193 -12.00 -15.21 -8.58
CA LEU A 193 -13.40 -15.26 -8.11
C LEU A 193 -13.89 -16.68 -7.77
N ARG A 194 -12.99 -17.66 -7.58
CA ARG A 194 -13.34 -19.05 -7.23
C ARG A 194 -12.88 -19.52 -5.84
N ILE A 195 -12.52 -18.61 -4.95
CA ILE A 195 -12.43 -18.85 -3.50
C ILE A 195 -13.47 -17.98 -2.82
#